data_AF-A0AA87LTE8-F1
#
_entry.id   AF-A0AA87LTE8-F1
#
_cell.length_a   1.000
_cell.length_b   1.000
_cell.length_c   1.000
_cell.angle_alpha   90.00
_cell.angle_beta   90.00
_cell.angle_gamma   90.00
#
_symmetry.space_group_name_H-M   'P 1'
#
loop_
_entity.id
_entity.type
_entity.pdbx_description
1 polymer ?
#
loop_
_entity_poly.entity_id
_entity_poly.type
_entity_poly.pdbx_seq_one_letter_code
_entity_poly.pdbx_strand_id
1 'polypeptide(L)'
;MKKILLVMIFGFLTVTGCSFVDRDSENEIQTSNAWVYSFVKWENENYVVTEEEVKEEKIGAKIGEVTSYSDQESSDTSGNFSNKYEEGTKYYEITDINQEEAIAVKI
;
A
#
# COMPACT_ATOMS: atom_id res chain seq x y z
N MET A 1 16.26 14.98 7.94
CA MET A 1 14.85 15.38 8.14
C MET A 1 14.04 14.10 7.99
N LYS A 2 13.18 13.77 8.95
CA LYS A 2 12.30 12.58 8.85
C LYS A 2 11.20 12.93 7.87
N LYS A 3 10.87 12.01 6.96
CA LYS A 3 9.84 12.25 5.94
C LYS A 3 8.62 11.43 6.32
N ILE A 4 7.45 11.91 5.97
CA ILE A 4 6.19 11.18 6.14
C ILE A 4 5.43 11.39 4.85
N LEU A 5 4.96 10.34 4.21
CA LEU A 5 4.19 10.50 2.97
C LEU A 5 2.85 9.79 2.98
N LEU A 6 1.94 10.37 2.19
CA LEU A 6 0.51 10.09 2.14
C LEU A 6 0.22 8.77 1.44
N VAL A 7 -0.91 8.16 1.80
CA VAL A 7 -1.30 6.84 1.31
C VAL A 7 -2.82 6.79 1.10
N MET A 8 -3.33 6.45 -0.10
CA MET A 8 -4.77 6.50 -0.44
C MET A 8 -5.41 5.13 -0.70
N ILE A 9 -6.69 4.97 -0.34
CA ILE A 9 -7.50 3.76 -0.61
C ILE A 9 -7.89 3.65 -2.10
N PHE A 10 -7.79 2.43 -2.65
CA PHE A 10 -7.98 2.18 -4.09
C PHE A 10 -9.44 1.82 -4.43
N GLY A 11 -10.24 2.84 -4.80
CA GLY A 11 -11.64 2.67 -5.21
C GLY A 11 -11.82 1.79 -6.45
N PHE A 12 -12.40 0.60 -6.28
CA PHE A 12 -12.60 -0.39 -7.35
C PHE A 12 -13.70 0.02 -8.34
N LEU A 13 -13.33 0.57 -9.50
CA LEU A 13 -14.22 0.80 -10.65
C LEU A 13 -13.83 -0.10 -11.84
N THR A 14 -14.08 -1.40 -11.73
CA THR A 14 -13.86 -2.35 -12.83
C THR A 14 -15.10 -2.51 -13.70
N VAL A 15 -15.09 -1.86 -14.87
CA VAL A 15 -16.03 -2.18 -15.96
C VAL A 15 -15.62 -3.51 -16.58
N THR A 16 -16.49 -4.51 -16.53
CA THR A 16 -16.21 -5.84 -17.09
C THR A 16 -16.28 -5.83 -18.62
N GLY A 17 -15.18 -6.22 -19.28
CA GLY A 17 -15.13 -6.40 -20.73
C GLY A 17 -14.07 -7.41 -21.12
N CYS A 18 -14.46 -8.67 -21.31
CA CYS A 18 -13.58 -9.73 -21.78
C CYS A 18 -13.84 -10.03 -23.26
N SER A 19 -12.78 -10.11 -24.05
CA SER A 19 -12.79 -10.76 -25.38
C SER A 19 -11.61 -11.72 -25.43
N PHE A 20 -11.92 -13.02 -25.40
CA PHE A 20 -10.92 -14.08 -25.46
C PHE A 20 -10.29 -14.15 -26.86
N VAL A 21 -8.96 -14.26 -26.91
CA VAL A 21 -8.20 -14.71 -28.07
C VAL A 21 -7.13 -15.66 -27.55
N ASP A 22 -7.30 -16.96 -27.78
CA ASP A 22 -6.29 -17.98 -27.48
C ASP A 22 -5.12 -17.88 -28.47
N ARG A 23 -3.88 -17.94 -27.96
CA ARG A 23 -2.68 -18.27 -28.74
C ARG A 23 -1.67 -19.01 -27.87
N ASP A 24 -1.33 -20.22 -28.29
CA ASP A 24 -0.29 -21.06 -27.70
C ASP A 24 1.13 -20.47 -27.81
N SER A 25 2.00 -21.04 -26.98
CA SER A 25 3.47 -21.00 -27.05
C SER A 25 4.14 -19.66 -26.71
N GLU A 26 4.69 -19.58 -25.49
CA GLU A 26 6.04 -19.05 -25.31
C GLU A 26 6.73 -19.60 -24.06
N ASN A 27 8.06 -19.53 -24.07
CA ASN A 27 8.96 -19.96 -23.01
C ASN A 27 8.64 -19.24 -21.70
N GLU A 28 8.40 -19.97 -20.59
CA GLU A 28 8.17 -19.36 -19.27
C GLU A 28 9.43 -18.63 -18.77
N ILE A 29 9.57 -17.37 -19.20
CA ILE A 29 10.29 -16.38 -18.41
C ILE A 29 9.51 -16.32 -17.09
N GLN A 30 10.14 -16.74 -16.00
CA GLN A 30 9.65 -16.48 -14.66
C GLN A 30 9.60 -14.96 -14.46
N THR A 31 8.48 -14.36 -14.86
CA THR A 31 8.11 -13.03 -14.43
C THR A 31 7.97 -13.14 -12.92
N SER A 32 8.93 -12.59 -12.17
CA SER A 32 8.74 -12.38 -10.75
C SER A 32 7.44 -11.60 -10.61
N ASN A 33 6.43 -12.23 -10.01
CA ASN A 33 5.23 -11.53 -9.59
C ASN A 33 5.71 -10.40 -8.68
N ALA A 34 5.55 -9.18 -9.17
CA ALA A 34 6.14 -7.98 -8.61
C ALA A 34 5.06 -6.92 -8.53
N TRP A 35 4.81 -6.46 -7.30
CA TRP A 35 3.79 -5.47 -7.01
C TRP A 35 3.93 -4.23 -7.89
N VAL A 36 2.87 -3.91 -8.65
CA VAL A 36 2.84 -2.76 -9.57
C VAL A 36 2.93 -1.41 -8.83
N TYR A 37 2.60 -1.41 -7.53
CA TYR A 37 2.66 -0.24 -6.65
C TYR A 37 3.05 -0.62 -5.23
N SER A 38 3.63 0.34 -4.51
CA SER A 38 3.92 0.19 -3.09
C SER A 38 2.69 0.47 -2.24
N PHE A 39 2.44 -0.34 -1.23
CA PHE A 39 1.29 -0.19 -0.33
C PHE A 39 1.61 -0.54 1.13
N VAL A 40 0.73 -0.07 2.00
CA VAL A 40 0.61 -0.53 3.39
C VAL A 40 -0.82 -0.99 3.65
N LYS A 41 -1.00 -1.89 4.60
CA LYS A 41 -2.30 -2.36 5.07
C LYS A 41 -2.54 -1.90 6.50
N TRP A 42 -3.74 -1.42 6.80
CA TRP A 42 -4.16 -1.00 8.14
C TRP A 42 -5.67 -1.24 8.28
N GLU A 43 -6.11 -1.78 9.42
CA GLU A 43 -7.52 -2.16 9.68
C GLU A 43 -8.20 -2.98 8.55
N ASN A 44 -7.40 -3.84 7.90
CA ASN A 44 -7.73 -4.67 6.72
C ASN A 44 -7.82 -3.95 5.37
N GLU A 45 -7.77 -2.62 5.33
CA GLU A 45 -7.75 -1.83 4.10
C GLU A 45 -6.34 -1.66 3.54
N ASN A 46 -6.23 -1.61 2.20
CA ASN A 46 -4.96 -1.39 1.49
C ASN A 46 -4.87 0.05 1.01
N TYR A 47 -3.76 0.71 1.34
CA TYR A 47 -3.47 2.08 0.98
C TYR A 47 -2.23 2.14 0.07
N VAL A 48 -2.33 2.83 -1.08
CA VAL A 48 -1.23 3.02 -2.05
C VAL A 48 -0.37 4.25 -1.71
N VAL A 49 0.94 4.04 -1.61
CA VAL A 49 1.98 4.99 -1.14
C VAL A 49 2.30 6.03 -2.25
N THR A 50 2.04 7.33 -2.01
CA THR A 50 1.93 8.35 -3.09
C THR A 50 3.16 9.22 -3.37
N GLU A 51 4.17 9.20 -2.51
CA GLU A 51 5.32 10.13 -2.49
C GLU A 51 5.01 11.61 -2.14
N GLU A 52 3.78 11.94 -1.69
CA GLU A 52 3.40 13.29 -1.21
C GLU A 52 3.70 13.51 0.29
N GLU A 53 4.56 14.48 0.63
CA GLU A 53 4.95 14.72 2.04
C GLU A 53 3.84 15.39 2.89
N VAL A 54 3.49 14.76 4.03
CA VAL A 54 2.56 15.31 5.02
C VAL A 54 3.31 16.29 5.93
N LYS A 55 2.78 17.50 6.09
CA LYS A 55 3.38 18.54 6.93
C LYS A 55 3.36 18.17 8.42
N GLU A 56 4.37 18.59 9.17
CA GLU A 56 4.53 18.20 10.59
C GLU A 56 3.36 18.66 11.47
N GLU A 57 2.78 19.85 11.22
CA GLU A 57 1.60 20.35 11.91
C GLU A 57 0.28 19.59 11.61
N LYS A 58 0.31 18.68 10.63
CA LYS A 58 -0.81 17.84 10.21
C LYS A 58 -0.69 16.38 10.67
N ILE A 59 0.33 16.02 11.43
CA ILE A 59 0.49 14.65 11.96
C ILE A 59 -0.33 14.52 13.26
N GLY A 60 -1.30 13.60 13.28
CA GLY A 60 -2.11 13.30 14.46
C GLY A 60 -1.54 12.17 15.33
N ALA A 61 -2.41 11.39 15.97
CA ALA A 61 -1.99 10.30 16.85
C ALA A 61 -1.35 9.13 16.09
N LYS A 62 -0.53 8.31 16.78
CA LYS A 62 -0.08 7.01 16.25
C LYS A 62 -1.27 6.05 16.27
N ILE A 63 -1.63 5.50 15.11
CA ILE A 63 -2.74 4.56 14.92
C ILE A 63 -2.30 3.12 14.62
N GLY A 64 -1.01 2.92 14.34
CA GLY A 64 -0.49 1.59 14.05
C GLY A 64 1.01 1.58 13.76
N GLU A 65 1.50 0.41 13.39
CA GLU A 65 2.79 0.22 12.73
C GLU A 65 2.74 -1.07 11.89
N VAL A 66 3.68 -1.21 10.95
CA VAL A 66 3.88 -2.43 10.16
C VAL A 66 4.13 -3.61 11.11
N THR A 67 3.39 -4.69 10.94
CA THR A 67 3.55 -5.95 11.70
C THR A 67 4.07 -7.11 10.84
N SER A 68 4.15 -6.94 9.52
CA SER A 68 4.71 -7.92 8.58
C SER A 68 5.22 -7.21 7.33
N TYR A 69 6.39 -7.59 6.83
CA TYR A 69 6.98 -7.02 5.62
C TYR A 69 7.40 -8.12 4.61
N SER A 70 7.11 -7.90 3.32
CA SER A 70 7.66 -8.70 2.22
C SER A 70 7.58 -7.93 0.90
N ASP A 71 8.71 -7.76 0.22
CA ASP A 71 8.75 -7.20 -1.15
C ASP A 71 8.31 -8.21 -2.23
N GLN A 72 8.33 -9.50 -1.92
CA GLN A 72 7.83 -10.56 -2.79
C GLN A 72 6.29 -10.52 -2.89
N GLU A 73 5.74 -10.73 -4.08
CA GLU A 73 4.29 -10.85 -4.26
C GLU A 73 3.76 -12.17 -3.69
N SER A 74 2.75 -12.05 -2.83
CA SER A 74 2.15 -13.16 -2.09
C SER A 74 0.70 -12.82 -1.77
N SER A 75 -0.15 -13.85 -1.68
CA SER A 75 -1.53 -13.71 -1.22
C SER A 75 -1.66 -13.58 0.30
N ASP A 76 -0.64 -13.99 1.07
CA ASP A 76 -0.63 -13.86 2.54
C ASP A 76 -0.12 -12.47 2.95
N THR A 77 -1.06 -11.54 3.08
CA THR A 77 -0.84 -10.16 3.55
C THR A 77 -1.54 -9.95 4.89
N SER A 78 -1.09 -10.68 5.91
CA SER A 78 -1.69 -10.67 7.25
C SER A 78 -1.24 -9.47 8.11
N GLY A 79 -2.13 -9.03 9.01
CA GLY A 79 -1.91 -7.88 9.88
C GLY A 79 -1.72 -6.55 9.14
N ASN A 80 -0.92 -5.65 9.72
CA ASN A 80 -0.49 -4.42 9.09
C ASN A 80 0.70 -4.71 8.17
N PHE A 81 0.39 -5.25 6.99
CA PHE A 81 1.38 -5.62 5.99
C PHE A 81 2.00 -4.40 5.28
N SER A 82 3.24 -4.51 4.81
CA SER A 82 3.78 -3.62 3.76
C SER A 82 4.68 -4.38 2.79
N ASN A 83 4.67 -3.94 1.52
CA ASN A 83 5.64 -4.37 0.52
C ASN A 83 6.84 -3.43 0.33
N LYS A 84 6.92 -2.35 1.12
CA LYS A 84 7.98 -1.31 1.01
C LYS A 84 8.66 -0.96 2.33
N TYR A 85 7.96 -1.08 3.46
CA TYR A 85 8.43 -0.60 4.75
C TYR A 85 8.60 -1.73 5.76
N GLU A 86 9.71 -1.71 6.50
CA GLU A 86 10.05 -2.71 7.51
C GLU A 86 9.10 -2.68 8.72
N GLU A 87 9.06 -3.79 9.47
CA GLU A 87 8.31 -3.93 10.71
C GLU A 87 8.63 -2.82 11.73
N GLY A 88 7.61 -2.36 12.46
CA GLY A 88 7.72 -1.21 13.37
C GLY A 88 7.69 0.17 12.69
N THR A 89 7.63 0.23 11.36
CA THR A 89 7.35 1.49 10.63
C THR A 89 5.97 2.02 11.01
N LYS A 90 5.89 3.27 11.49
CA LYS A 90 4.72 3.78 12.21
C LYS A 90 3.70 4.47 11.31
N TYR A 91 2.43 4.25 11.61
CA TYR A 91 1.29 4.90 10.98
C TYR A 91 0.69 5.96 11.91
N TYR A 92 0.26 7.06 11.31
CA TYR A 92 -0.32 8.21 12.00
C TYR A 92 -1.59 8.70 11.29
N GLU A 93 -2.48 9.32 12.06
CA GLU A 93 -3.56 10.16 11.53
C GLU A 93 -3.00 11.35 10.74
N ILE A 94 -3.79 11.87 9.80
CA ILE A 94 -3.57 13.19 9.20
C ILE A 94 -4.70 14.11 9.68
N THR A 95 -4.36 15.20 10.35
CA THR A 95 -5.33 16.12 10.96
C THR A 95 -6.26 16.71 9.89
N ASP A 96 -7.57 16.65 10.16
CA ASP A 96 -8.67 17.05 9.27
C ASP A 96 -8.87 16.17 8.02
N ILE A 97 -8.32 14.94 7.98
CA ILE A 97 -8.59 13.93 6.94
C ILE A 97 -9.12 12.64 7.61
N ASN A 98 -10.09 11.96 6.98
CA ASN A 98 -10.58 10.68 7.48
C ASN A 98 -9.54 9.57 7.18
N GLN A 99 -9.35 8.65 8.12
CA GLN A 99 -8.47 7.50 7.95
C GLN A 99 -8.93 6.57 6.80
N GLU A 100 -10.22 6.56 6.46
CA GLU A 100 -10.78 5.88 5.27
C GLU A 100 -10.37 6.55 3.94
N GLU A 101 -9.83 7.77 3.97
CA GLU A 101 -9.31 8.48 2.79
C GLU A 101 -7.79 8.37 2.73
N ALA A 102 -7.09 8.72 3.82
CA ALA A 102 -5.63 8.63 3.89
C ALA A 102 -5.06 8.49 5.31
N ILE A 103 -3.89 7.85 5.37
CA ILE A 103 -3.04 7.76 6.58
C ILE A 103 -1.61 8.24 6.27
N ALA A 104 -0.86 8.58 7.31
CA ALA A 104 0.54 9.02 7.23
C ALA A 104 1.50 7.89 7.62
N VAL A 105 2.47 7.56 6.75
CA VAL A 105 3.52 6.58 7.03
C VAL A 105 4.87 7.26 7.24
N LYS A 106 5.57 6.92 8.33
CA LYS A 106 6.84 7.55 8.73
C LYS A 106 8.08 6.83 8.20
N ILE A 107 8.95 7.58 7.52
CA ILE A 107 10.21 7.11 6.93
C ILE A 107 11.44 7.89 7.45
#